data_AF-A0A838W3Q7-F1
#
_entry.id   AF-A0A838W3Q7-F1
#
_cell.length_a   1.000
_cell.length_b   1.000
_cell.length_c   1.000
_cell.angle_alpha   90.00
_cell.angle_beta   90.00
_cell.angle_gamma   90.00
#
_symmetry.space_group_name_H-M   'P 1'
#
loop_
_entity.id
_entity.type
_entity.pdbx_description
1 polymer ?
#
loop_
_entity_poly.entity_id
_entity_poly.type
_entity_poly.pdbx_seq_one_letter_code
_entity_poly.pdbx_strand_id
1 'polypeptide(L)'
;MKWHAQVAHVARKDLQRVSALIVAYVGVVATATAAAVEWIPFGATFPMLWMFFLVLLGMIFFALLVQADSPSRSNAFWMILPLRPSAVFSAKILVALLLLLALPLLGQIAGLLAHDVAARDIPGLLVESALSYGMWLGLAAAIAALTPDLRTFIVALVLVTLGWLIGMQAVWFAVDSSTGFGSVPPLLVPSVIVGGTLLVLAHQYLTRDVRRGVWIAGVLLGAGLLFPLMVPRSGPVVIHATGAVPEGLRPVTLAIEEIRLEAGSIMTLLIRFEGASEFHQYALASPVVHLRMPDGSASEVEIRDSYLVFDDPVVRLGDEFEWLGERQRAGIPVHGISFSAELSLPQREVLAQGSAQVTLRGHIEVREPRVVLELPLEVGATTAWKGKRIRIAGVERAAEGPSVEMRISSVSSSRAPEDPRRGYRSGARSSAYALVNRNRREAIVMRESRSSGRGFGLVLPGPRTQTEMTWIGPRHDRMPGVPLVEEWLRHTHLLLIDWVPSGSYPVIIEGISGS
;
A
#
# COMPACT_ATOMS: atom_id res chain seq x y z
N MET A 1 -16.92 -45.93 -14.92
CA MET A 1 -17.16 -44.88 -13.90
C MET A 1 -17.43 -43.55 -14.61
N LYS A 2 -18.43 -42.75 -14.20
CA LYS A 2 -18.66 -41.43 -14.80
C LYS A 2 -17.51 -40.47 -14.44
N TRP A 3 -17.22 -39.49 -15.30
CA TRP A 3 -16.08 -38.57 -15.14
C TRP A 3 -16.06 -37.85 -13.78
N HIS A 4 -17.20 -37.30 -13.33
CA HIS A 4 -17.30 -36.61 -12.04
C HIS A 4 -16.99 -37.52 -10.85
N ALA A 5 -17.34 -38.81 -10.94
CA ALA A 5 -17.01 -39.77 -9.89
C ALA A 5 -15.51 -40.04 -9.84
N GLN A 6 -14.81 -40.02 -10.99
CA GLN A 6 -13.35 -40.12 -11.03
C GLN A 6 -12.70 -38.90 -10.38
N VAL A 7 -13.18 -37.69 -10.71
CA VAL A 7 -12.71 -36.44 -10.09
C VAL A 7 -12.87 -36.48 -8.57
N ALA A 8 -14.08 -36.83 -8.08
CA ALA A 8 -14.36 -36.90 -6.65
C ALA A 8 -13.52 -37.97 -5.93
N HIS A 9 -13.30 -39.13 -6.58
CA HIS A 9 -12.46 -40.20 -6.03
C HIS A 9 -11.00 -39.76 -5.88
N VAL A 10 -10.41 -39.14 -6.91
CA VAL A 10 -9.03 -38.63 -6.87
C VAL A 10 -8.90 -37.53 -5.82
N ALA A 11 -9.83 -36.56 -5.81
CA ALA A 11 -9.82 -35.49 -4.82
C ALA A 11 -9.90 -36.03 -3.38
N ARG A 12 -10.83 -36.96 -3.10
CA ARG A 12 -10.94 -37.58 -1.75
C ARG A 12 -9.66 -38.29 -1.34
N LYS A 13 -9.05 -39.06 -2.23
CA LYS A 13 -7.78 -39.76 -1.99
C LYS A 13 -6.67 -38.76 -1.64
N ASP A 14 -6.56 -37.66 -2.39
CA ASP A 14 -5.57 -36.62 -2.13
C ASP A 14 -5.78 -35.99 -0.76
N LEU A 15 -7.01 -35.56 -0.46
CA LEU A 15 -7.38 -34.93 0.81
C LEU A 15 -7.04 -35.81 2.02
N GLN A 16 -7.27 -37.11 1.93
CA GLN A 16 -6.92 -38.06 3.00
C GLN A 16 -5.41 -38.12 3.23
N ARG A 17 -4.61 -38.14 2.15
CA ARG A 17 -3.15 -38.20 2.21
C ARG A 17 -2.52 -36.92 2.76
N VAL A 18 -3.11 -35.77 2.49
CA VAL A 18 -2.60 -34.46 2.94
C VAL A 18 -3.39 -33.86 4.12
N SER A 19 -4.19 -34.66 4.81
CA SER A 19 -5.10 -34.20 5.88
C SER A 19 -4.41 -33.40 6.99
N ALA A 20 -3.25 -33.85 7.48
CA ALA A 20 -2.48 -33.12 8.49
C ALA A 20 -2.03 -31.74 7.98
N LEU A 21 -1.64 -31.65 6.69
CA LEU A 21 -1.24 -30.40 6.05
C LEU A 21 -2.44 -29.48 5.83
N ILE A 22 -3.63 -30.03 5.53
CA ILE A 22 -4.88 -29.26 5.48
C ILE A 22 -5.14 -28.60 6.83
N VAL A 23 -5.06 -29.36 7.92
CA VAL A 23 -5.28 -28.81 9.27
C VAL A 23 -4.29 -27.69 9.58
N ALA A 24 -3.01 -27.88 9.28
CA ALA A 24 -1.98 -26.84 9.45
C ALA A 24 -2.29 -25.60 8.59
N TYR A 25 -2.66 -25.78 7.33
CA TYR A 25 -2.98 -24.69 6.40
C TYR A 25 -4.22 -23.92 6.84
N VAL A 26 -5.30 -24.61 7.21
CA VAL A 26 -6.52 -24.00 7.76
C VAL A 26 -6.20 -23.20 9.02
N GLY A 27 -5.33 -23.73 9.90
CA GLY A 27 -4.88 -23.01 11.09
C GLY A 27 -4.15 -21.71 10.77
N VAL A 28 -3.26 -21.72 9.77
CA VAL A 28 -2.56 -20.51 9.30
C VAL A 28 -3.55 -19.52 8.70
N VAL A 29 -4.50 -19.96 7.86
CA VAL A 29 -5.52 -19.09 7.26
C VAL A 29 -6.42 -18.47 8.34
N ALA A 30 -6.87 -19.26 9.32
CA ALA A 30 -7.68 -18.78 10.43
C ALA A 30 -6.92 -17.75 11.28
N THR A 31 -5.63 -17.99 11.55
CA THR A 31 -4.79 -17.06 12.31
C THR A 31 -4.53 -15.77 11.54
N ALA A 32 -4.24 -15.86 10.24
CA ALA A 32 -4.09 -14.70 9.37
C ALA A 32 -5.38 -13.87 9.29
N THR A 33 -6.53 -14.54 9.21
CA THR A 33 -7.86 -13.89 9.23
C THR A 33 -8.13 -13.19 10.56
N ALA A 34 -7.86 -13.86 11.69
CA ALA A 34 -8.00 -13.26 13.02
C ALA A 34 -7.08 -12.05 13.22
N ALA A 35 -5.87 -12.10 12.66
CA ALA A 35 -4.95 -10.97 12.65
C ALA A 35 -5.47 -9.81 11.78
N ALA A 36 -5.97 -10.11 10.58
CA ALA A 36 -6.53 -9.11 9.66
C ALA A 36 -7.77 -8.40 10.21
N VAL A 37 -8.59 -9.08 11.03
CA VAL A 37 -9.75 -8.50 11.73
C VAL A 37 -9.36 -7.86 13.08
N GLU A 38 -8.07 -7.91 13.43
CA GLU A 38 -7.51 -7.45 14.71
C GLU A 38 -8.14 -8.07 15.95
N TRP A 39 -8.69 -9.28 15.82
CA TRP A 39 -9.26 -9.99 16.97
C TRP A 39 -8.18 -10.32 18.00
N ILE A 40 -6.96 -10.60 17.53
CA ILE A 40 -5.80 -10.85 18.38
C ILE A 40 -4.80 -9.70 18.20
N PRO A 41 -4.31 -9.06 19.28
CA PRO A 41 -3.39 -7.93 19.21
C PRO A 41 -1.95 -8.40 18.90
N PHE A 42 -1.74 -8.94 17.71
CA PHE A 42 -0.39 -9.29 17.26
C PHE A 42 0.47 -8.03 17.07
N GLY A 43 1.78 -8.11 17.24
CA GLY A 43 2.69 -7.00 16.92
C GLY A 43 2.65 -6.61 15.43
N ALA A 44 3.07 -5.38 15.08
CA ALA A 44 3.02 -4.87 13.70
C ALA A 44 3.88 -5.70 12.70
N THR A 45 4.80 -6.52 13.19
CA THR A 45 5.67 -7.42 12.41
C THR A 45 4.99 -8.73 12.01
N PHE A 46 3.95 -9.16 12.72
CA PHE A 46 3.35 -10.48 12.54
C PHE A 46 2.58 -10.68 11.23
N PRO A 47 1.87 -9.69 10.64
CA PRO A 47 1.15 -9.89 9.38
C PRO A 47 2.05 -10.40 8.25
N MET A 48 3.30 -9.93 8.19
CA MET A 48 4.30 -10.38 7.21
C MET A 48 4.58 -11.88 7.32
N LEU A 49 4.77 -12.36 8.54
CA LEU A 49 5.13 -13.75 8.81
C LEU A 49 3.98 -14.67 8.42
N TRP A 50 2.74 -14.31 8.76
CA TRP A 50 1.56 -15.10 8.38
C TRP A 50 1.37 -15.19 6.88
N MET A 51 1.54 -14.08 6.15
CA MET A 51 1.48 -14.09 4.69
C MET A 51 2.58 -14.99 4.10
N PHE A 52 3.81 -14.89 4.61
CA PHE A 52 4.92 -15.76 4.18
C PHE A 52 4.61 -17.24 4.44
N PHE A 53 4.14 -17.59 5.64
CA PHE A 53 3.77 -18.97 5.98
C PHE A 53 2.60 -19.47 5.12
N LEU A 54 1.59 -18.63 4.87
CA LEU A 54 0.43 -18.98 4.03
C LEU A 54 0.85 -19.26 2.59
N VAL A 55 1.73 -18.42 2.02
CA VAL A 55 2.27 -18.62 0.67
C VAL A 55 3.14 -19.87 0.62
N LEU A 56 4.13 -19.98 1.49
CA LEU A 56 5.04 -21.13 1.52
C LEU A 56 4.30 -22.45 1.72
N LEU A 57 3.39 -22.51 2.70
CA LEU A 57 2.63 -23.70 3.01
C LEU A 57 1.66 -24.05 1.87
N GLY A 58 1.02 -23.06 1.25
CA GLY A 58 0.18 -23.26 0.08
C GLY A 58 0.97 -23.79 -1.13
N MET A 59 2.18 -23.27 -1.37
CA MET A 59 3.07 -23.76 -2.41
C MET A 59 3.49 -25.21 -2.17
N ILE A 60 3.92 -25.55 -0.94
CA ILE A 60 4.28 -26.93 -0.56
C ILE A 60 3.08 -27.86 -0.70
N PHE A 61 1.91 -27.43 -0.21
CA PHE A 61 0.66 -28.19 -0.33
C PHE A 61 0.37 -28.51 -1.78
N PHE A 62 0.36 -27.50 -2.64
CA PHE A 62 -0.01 -27.70 -4.03
C PHE A 62 1.04 -28.54 -4.77
N ALA A 63 2.32 -28.35 -4.46
CA ALA A 63 3.40 -29.17 -4.98
C ALA A 63 3.24 -30.64 -4.61
N LEU A 64 2.94 -30.96 -3.35
CA LEU A 64 2.68 -32.33 -2.91
C LEU A 64 1.48 -32.94 -3.62
N LEU A 65 0.42 -32.15 -3.80
CA LEU A 65 -0.79 -32.58 -4.49
C LEU A 65 -0.51 -32.91 -5.98
N VAL A 66 0.29 -32.08 -6.66
CA VAL A 66 0.76 -32.33 -8.04
C VAL A 66 1.71 -33.53 -8.08
N GLN A 67 2.68 -33.63 -7.17
CA GLN A 67 3.69 -34.69 -7.16
C GLN A 67 3.12 -36.07 -6.79
N ALA A 68 2.03 -36.13 -6.02
CA ALA A 68 1.35 -37.37 -5.67
C ALA A 68 0.96 -38.21 -6.90
N ASP A 69 0.65 -37.54 -8.01
CA ASP A 69 0.28 -38.13 -9.29
C ASP A 69 1.08 -37.50 -10.46
N SER A 70 2.36 -37.17 -10.19
CA SER A 70 3.21 -36.41 -11.10
C SER A 70 3.25 -37.00 -12.52
N PRO A 71 3.05 -36.18 -13.58
CA PRO A 71 3.17 -36.63 -14.97
C PRO A 71 4.54 -37.21 -15.33
N SER A 72 5.60 -36.75 -14.65
CA SER A 72 6.99 -37.16 -14.89
C SER A 72 7.36 -38.51 -14.27
N ARG A 73 6.54 -39.05 -13.35
CA ARG A 73 6.79 -40.37 -12.75
C ARG A 73 6.35 -41.48 -13.69
N SER A 74 7.26 -42.42 -13.96
CA SER A 74 7.00 -43.62 -14.78
C SER A 74 5.99 -44.59 -14.15
N ASN A 75 5.70 -44.45 -12.86
CA ASN A 75 4.77 -45.28 -12.09
C ASN A 75 3.57 -44.51 -11.51
N ALA A 76 3.18 -43.39 -12.12
CA ALA A 76 2.02 -42.62 -11.67
C ALA A 76 0.75 -43.50 -11.60
N PHE A 77 0.05 -43.42 -10.47
CA PHE A 77 -1.09 -44.28 -10.14
C PHE A 77 -2.20 -44.28 -11.19
N TRP A 78 -2.47 -43.12 -11.79
CA TRP A 78 -3.50 -42.97 -12.82
C TRP A 78 -3.15 -43.60 -14.16
N MET A 79 -1.91 -44.04 -14.38
CA MET A 79 -1.56 -44.86 -15.54
C MET A 79 -1.98 -46.32 -15.36
N ILE A 80 -1.88 -46.82 -14.14
CA ILE A 80 -2.12 -48.23 -13.84
C ILE A 80 -3.62 -48.49 -13.69
N LEU A 81 -4.40 -47.44 -13.42
CA LEU A 81 -5.86 -47.49 -13.30
C LEU A 81 -6.54 -46.82 -14.49
N PRO A 82 -7.78 -47.22 -14.84
CA PRO A 82 -8.54 -46.63 -15.95
C PRO A 82 -9.13 -45.26 -15.59
N LEU A 83 -8.28 -44.33 -15.13
CA LEU A 83 -8.63 -42.95 -14.82
C LEU A 83 -8.33 -42.05 -16.01
N ARG A 84 -9.26 -41.17 -16.38
CA ARG A 84 -9.04 -40.21 -17.44
C ARG A 84 -8.03 -39.14 -16.96
N PRO A 85 -7.01 -38.78 -17.75
CA PRO A 85 -6.04 -37.75 -17.35
C PRO A 85 -6.70 -36.40 -17.04
N SER A 86 -7.75 -36.04 -17.80
CA SER A 86 -8.55 -34.83 -17.53
C SER A 86 -9.27 -34.87 -16.18
N ALA A 87 -9.70 -36.05 -15.72
CA ALA A 87 -10.33 -36.18 -14.40
C ALA A 87 -9.30 -35.99 -13.27
N VAL A 88 -8.07 -36.48 -13.44
CA VAL A 88 -6.97 -36.26 -12.49
C VAL A 88 -6.64 -34.78 -12.42
N PHE A 89 -6.38 -34.14 -13.56
CA PHE A 89 -6.10 -32.70 -13.63
C PHE A 89 -7.22 -31.88 -12.97
N SER A 90 -8.48 -32.10 -13.35
CA SER A 90 -9.61 -31.37 -12.77
C SER A 90 -9.77 -31.61 -11.28
N ALA A 91 -9.48 -32.81 -10.77
CA ALA A 91 -9.47 -33.06 -9.33
C ALA A 91 -8.42 -32.20 -8.61
N LYS A 92 -7.21 -32.09 -9.18
CA LYS A 92 -6.13 -31.29 -8.58
C LYS A 92 -6.48 -29.80 -8.55
N ILE A 93 -6.98 -29.28 -9.69
CA ILE A 93 -7.41 -27.89 -9.79
C ILE A 93 -8.59 -27.60 -8.86
N LEU A 94 -9.57 -28.51 -8.77
CA LEU A 94 -10.71 -28.34 -7.88
C LEU A 94 -10.28 -28.25 -6.41
N VAL A 95 -9.37 -29.13 -5.95
CA VAL A 95 -8.84 -29.07 -4.58
C VAL A 95 -8.07 -27.78 -4.33
N ALA A 96 -7.23 -27.36 -5.29
CA ALA A 96 -6.49 -26.10 -5.18
C ALA A 96 -7.44 -24.89 -5.13
N LEU A 97 -8.46 -24.84 -5.99
CA LEU A 97 -9.43 -23.75 -6.01
C LEU A 97 -10.25 -23.68 -4.72
N LEU A 98 -10.73 -24.82 -4.21
CA LEU A 98 -11.58 -24.83 -3.01
C LEU A 98 -10.79 -24.59 -1.73
N LEU A 99 -9.67 -25.28 -1.54
CA LEU A 99 -8.93 -25.22 -0.28
C LEU A 99 -7.86 -24.15 -0.26
N LEU A 100 -7.07 -24.02 -1.33
CA LEU A 100 -5.96 -23.08 -1.34
C LEU A 100 -6.43 -21.69 -1.74
N LEU A 101 -7.42 -21.55 -2.63
CA LEU A 101 -7.85 -20.22 -3.09
C LEU A 101 -9.08 -19.71 -2.35
N ALA A 102 -10.20 -20.46 -2.36
CA ALA A 102 -11.46 -19.98 -1.82
C ALA A 102 -11.43 -19.75 -0.30
N LEU A 103 -10.81 -20.66 0.46
CA LEU A 103 -10.74 -20.53 1.92
C LEU A 103 -10.02 -19.24 2.38
N PRO A 104 -8.79 -18.91 1.95
CA PRO A 104 -8.18 -17.64 2.34
C PRO A 104 -8.83 -16.42 1.68
N LEU A 105 -9.51 -16.56 0.54
CA LEU A 105 -10.33 -15.48 0.00
C LEU A 105 -11.50 -15.13 0.92
N LEU A 106 -12.12 -16.11 1.60
CA LEU A 106 -13.12 -15.82 2.64
C LEU A 106 -12.50 -15.02 3.80
N GLY A 107 -11.29 -15.38 4.22
CA GLY A 107 -10.51 -14.61 5.20
C GLY A 107 -10.21 -13.18 4.72
N GLN A 108 -9.83 -13.04 3.44
CA GLN A 108 -9.61 -11.75 2.80
C GLN A 108 -10.88 -10.89 2.80
N ILE A 109 -12.05 -11.46 2.49
CA ILE A 109 -13.35 -10.77 2.55
C ILE A 109 -13.60 -10.27 3.98
N ALA A 110 -13.42 -11.12 4.99
CA ALA A 110 -13.61 -10.75 6.39
C ALA A 110 -12.68 -9.59 6.79
N GLY A 111 -11.41 -9.64 6.37
CA GLY A 111 -10.46 -8.56 6.59
C GLY A 111 -10.88 -7.26 5.90
N LEU A 112 -11.29 -7.30 4.62
CA LEU A 112 -11.70 -6.12 3.86
C LEU A 112 -12.93 -5.46 4.48
N LEU A 113 -13.92 -6.26 4.91
CA LEU A 113 -15.11 -5.77 5.61
C LEU A 113 -14.76 -5.17 6.97
N ALA A 114 -13.82 -5.78 7.71
CA ALA A 114 -13.35 -5.25 8.99
C ALA A 114 -12.63 -3.89 8.86
N HIS A 115 -12.16 -3.53 7.66
CA HIS A 115 -11.55 -2.25 7.36
C HIS A 115 -12.52 -1.23 6.76
N ASP A 116 -13.82 -1.54 6.68
CA ASP A 116 -14.82 -0.68 6.03
C ASP A 116 -14.44 -0.35 4.57
N VAL A 117 -13.95 -1.36 3.84
CA VAL A 117 -13.74 -1.23 2.40
C VAL A 117 -15.10 -1.28 1.71
N ALA A 118 -15.38 -0.31 0.85
CA ALA A 118 -16.66 -0.22 0.16
C ALA A 118 -16.94 -1.50 -0.66
N ALA A 119 -18.16 -2.02 -0.56
CA ALA A 119 -18.54 -3.30 -1.18
C ALA A 119 -18.27 -3.35 -2.70
N ARG A 120 -18.35 -2.20 -3.39
CA ARG A 120 -18.04 -2.06 -4.82
C ARG A 120 -16.57 -2.32 -5.17
N ASP A 121 -15.65 -2.10 -4.23
CA ASP A 121 -14.21 -2.23 -4.43
C ASP A 121 -13.71 -3.64 -4.07
N ILE A 122 -14.45 -4.37 -3.22
CA ILE A 122 -14.11 -5.72 -2.76
C ILE A 122 -13.83 -6.69 -3.93
N PRO A 123 -14.68 -6.83 -4.97
CA PRO A 123 -14.43 -7.80 -6.04
C PRO A 123 -13.10 -7.56 -6.77
N GLY A 124 -12.74 -6.29 -7.01
CA GLY A 124 -11.47 -5.94 -7.66
C GLY A 124 -10.28 -6.38 -6.82
N LEU A 125 -10.33 -6.12 -5.50
CA LEU A 125 -9.29 -6.49 -4.55
C LEU A 125 -9.18 -8.01 -4.36
N LEU A 126 -10.31 -8.73 -4.44
CA LEU A 126 -10.30 -10.20 -4.40
C LEU A 126 -9.70 -10.80 -5.67
N VAL A 127 -10.00 -10.26 -6.86
CA VAL A 127 -9.38 -10.71 -8.12
C VAL A 127 -7.87 -10.46 -8.09
N GLU A 128 -7.45 -9.27 -7.64
CA GLU A 128 -6.04 -8.93 -7.45
C GLU A 128 -5.36 -9.92 -6.48
N SER A 129 -6.00 -10.20 -5.34
CA SER A 129 -5.50 -11.16 -4.36
C SER A 129 -5.41 -12.59 -4.92
N ALA A 130 -6.46 -13.03 -5.62
CA ALA A 130 -6.56 -14.36 -6.18
C ALA A 130 -5.52 -14.60 -7.27
N LEU A 131 -5.28 -13.61 -8.14
CA LEU A 131 -4.27 -13.69 -9.18
C LEU A 131 -2.86 -13.63 -8.60
N SER A 132 -2.61 -12.74 -7.63
CA SER A 132 -1.30 -12.64 -6.97
C SER A 132 -0.96 -13.93 -6.22
N TYR A 133 -1.91 -14.49 -5.45
CA TYR A 133 -1.71 -15.77 -4.79
C TYR A 133 -1.64 -16.94 -5.77
N GLY A 134 -2.50 -16.94 -6.78
CA GLY A 134 -2.53 -17.93 -7.85
C GLY A 134 -1.22 -17.99 -8.64
N MET A 135 -0.53 -16.86 -8.81
CA MET A 135 0.80 -16.79 -9.43
C MET A 135 1.82 -17.62 -8.64
N TRP A 136 1.85 -17.48 -7.31
CA TRP A 136 2.73 -18.27 -6.43
C TRP A 136 2.38 -19.76 -6.44
N LEU A 137 1.09 -20.09 -6.37
CA LEU A 137 0.64 -21.48 -6.51
C LEU A 137 1.00 -22.06 -7.88
N GLY A 138 0.81 -21.26 -8.94
CA GLY A 138 1.13 -21.67 -10.30
C GLY A 138 2.60 -21.97 -10.48
N LEU A 139 3.47 -21.08 -9.98
CA LEU A 139 4.91 -21.29 -9.93
C LEU A 139 5.26 -22.60 -9.22
N ALA A 140 4.69 -22.85 -8.04
CA ALA A 140 4.91 -24.10 -7.31
C ALA A 140 4.47 -25.32 -8.12
N ALA A 141 3.30 -25.26 -8.77
CA ALA A 141 2.80 -26.37 -9.58
C ALA A 141 3.64 -26.64 -10.83
N ALA A 142 4.15 -25.60 -11.49
CA ALA A 142 5.05 -25.73 -12.61
C ALA A 142 6.35 -26.45 -12.19
N ILE A 143 6.98 -26.01 -11.10
CA ILE A 143 8.19 -26.65 -10.57
C ILE A 143 7.89 -28.08 -10.12
N ALA A 144 6.77 -28.30 -9.43
CA ALA A 144 6.35 -29.61 -8.94
C ALA A 144 6.08 -30.61 -10.07
N ALA A 145 5.52 -30.17 -11.19
CA ALA A 145 5.30 -31.01 -12.37
C ALA A 145 6.62 -31.43 -13.03
N LEU A 146 7.64 -30.57 -12.99
CA LEU A 146 8.96 -30.81 -13.57
C LEU A 146 9.91 -31.59 -12.64
N THR A 147 9.59 -31.72 -11.37
CA THR A 147 10.46 -32.36 -10.38
C THR A 147 9.91 -33.72 -9.95
N PRO A 148 10.77 -34.75 -9.81
CA PRO A 148 10.31 -36.11 -9.51
C PRO A 148 9.91 -36.30 -8.04
N ASP A 149 10.45 -35.49 -7.14
CA ASP A 149 10.30 -35.62 -5.70
C ASP A 149 10.40 -34.27 -4.96
N LEU A 150 10.07 -34.28 -3.67
CA LEU A 150 9.98 -33.08 -2.84
C LEU A 150 11.34 -32.42 -2.61
N ARG A 151 12.45 -33.20 -2.51
CA ARG A 151 13.78 -32.63 -2.28
C ARG A 151 14.22 -31.82 -3.49
N THR A 152 14.06 -32.39 -4.68
CA THR A 152 14.36 -31.70 -5.93
C THR A 152 13.45 -30.47 -6.12
N PHE A 153 12.17 -30.57 -5.74
CA PHE A 153 11.26 -29.43 -5.71
C PHE A 153 11.76 -28.28 -4.82
N ILE A 154 12.16 -28.58 -3.58
CA ILE A 154 12.65 -27.55 -2.64
C ILE A 154 13.91 -26.88 -3.20
N VAL A 155 14.86 -27.66 -3.72
CA VAL A 155 16.09 -27.10 -4.33
C VAL A 155 15.74 -26.20 -5.52
N ALA A 156 14.87 -26.66 -6.43
CA ALA A 156 14.45 -25.88 -7.58
C ALA A 156 13.72 -24.59 -7.17
N LEU A 157 12.84 -24.66 -6.16
CA LEU A 157 12.13 -23.49 -5.63
C LEU A 157 13.09 -22.45 -5.06
N VAL A 158 14.09 -22.87 -4.29
CA VAL A 158 15.12 -21.99 -3.73
C VAL A 158 15.94 -21.35 -4.85
N LEU A 159 16.41 -22.13 -5.83
CA LEU A 159 17.21 -21.62 -6.95
C LEU A 159 16.42 -20.64 -7.81
N VAL A 160 15.14 -20.92 -8.11
CA VAL A 160 14.27 -20.02 -8.86
C VAL A 160 14.03 -18.72 -8.09
N THR A 161 13.80 -18.80 -6.78
CA THR A 161 13.61 -17.61 -5.94
C THR A 161 14.88 -16.76 -5.86
N LEU A 162 16.06 -17.38 -5.72
CA LEU A 162 17.35 -16.67 -5.73
C LEU A 162 17.63 -16.04 -7.10
N GLY A 163 17.43 -16.78 -8.19
CA GLY A 163 17.56 -16.25 -9.55
C GLY A 163 16.63 -15.07 -9.80
N TRP A 164 15.41 -15.12 -9.26
CA TRP A 164 14.48 -14.01 -9.29
C TRP A 164 14.98 -12.77 -8.55
N LEU A 165 15.44 -12.93 -7.32
CA LEU A 165 15.96 -11.82 -6.52
C LEU A 165 17.19 -11.17 -7.18
N ILE A 166 18.11 -11.99 -7.70
CA ILE A 166 19.30 -11.49 -8.41
C ILE A 166 18.88 -10.77 -9.70
N GLY A 167 17.97 -11.34 -10.47
CA GLY A 167 17.46 -10.73 -11.71
C GLY A 167 16.77 -9.40 -11.45
N MET A 168 15.92 -9.32 -10.42
CA MET A 168 15.26 -8.08 -10.02
C MET A 168 16.26 -7.01 -9.58
N GLN A 169 17.27 -7.38 -8.79
CA GLN A 169 18.31 -6.45 -8.36
C GLN A 169 19.16 -5.95 -9.53
N ALA A 170 19.54 -6.84 -10.45
CA ALA A 170 20.29 -6.49 -11.65
C ALA A 170 19.49 -5.54 -12.55
N VAL A 171 18.20 -5.81 -12.74
CA VAL A 171 17.26 -4.94 -13.44
C VAL A 171 17.18 -3.56 -12.78
N TRP A 172 17.04 -3.51 -11.45
CA TRP A 172 16.95 -2.26 -10.71
C TRP A 172 18.19 -1.38 -10.88
N PHE A 173 19.38 -1.99 -10.99
CA PHE A 173 20.62 -1.26 -11.27
C PHE A 173 20.84 -0.92 -12.75
N ALA A 174 20.34 -1.74 -13.66
CA ALA A 174 20.55 -1.56 -15.10
C ALA A 174 19.57 -0.55 -15.73
N VAL A 175 18.37 -0.41 -15.17
CA VAL A 175 17.39 0.56 -15.63
C VAL A 175 17.69 1.90 -14.99
N ASP A 176 18.33 2.77 -15.78
CA ASP A 176 18.46 4.17 -15.44
C ASP A 176 17.07 4.77 -15.23
N SER A 177 16.91 5.59 -14.19
CA SER A 177 15.60 6.14 -13.78
C SER A 177 14.94 6.98 -14.89
N SER A 178 15.66 7.29 -15.96
CA SER A 178 15.23 8.05 -17.13
C SER A 178 14.43 7.25 -18.18
N THR A 179 14.54 5.91 -18.22
CA THR A 179 13.86 5.13 -19.27
C THR A 179 12.40 4.83 -18.90
N GLY A 180 11.47 5.58 -19.48
CA GLY A 180 10.03 5.41 -19.30
C GLY A 180 9.53 4.15 -20.02
N PHE A 181 9.43 3.03 -19.32
CA PHE A 181 8.66 1.89 -19.80
C PHE A 181 7.17 2.20 -19.72
N GLY A 182 6.41 1.81 -20.74
CA GLY A 182 4.96 1.95 -20.74
C GLY A 182 4.33 1.22 -19.54
N SER A 183 3.26 1.80 -18.97
CA SER A 183 2.57 1.22 -17.83
C SER A 183 1.88 -0.09 -18.23
N VAL A 184 2.37 -1.21 -17.69
CA VAL A 184 1.69 -2.50 -17.89
C VAL A 184 0.59 -2.63 -16.83
N PRO A 185 -0.64 -3.03 -17.22
CA PRO A 185 -1.70 -3.27 -16.25
C PRO A 185 -1.22 -4.25 -15.17
N PRO A 186 -1.36 -3.93 -13.87
CA PRO A 186 -0.76 -4.72 -12.79
C PRO A 186 -1.29 -6.17 -12.73
N LEU A 187 -2.47 -6.42 -13.30
CA LEU A 187 -3.08 -7.74 -13.38
C LEU A 187 -2.61 -8.60 -14.56
N LEU A 188 -1.96 -8.00 -15.57
CA LEU A 188 -1.58 -8.72 -16.80
C LEU A 188 -0.60 -9.85 -16.50
N VAL A 189 0.48 -9.56 -15.77
CA VAL A 189 1.53 -10.55 -15.50
C VAL A 189 1.05 -11.70 -14.60
N PRO A 190 0.40 -11.45 -13.45
CA PRO A 190 -0.21 -12.53 -12.68
C PRO A 190 -1.16 -13.39 -13.53
N SER A 191 -1.95 -12.77 -14.41
CA SER A 191 -2.87 -13.50 -15.30
C SER A 191 -2.13 -14.39 -16.31
N VAL A 192 -1.05 -13.88 -16.92
CA VAL A 192 -0.22 -14.64 -17.87
C VAL A 192 0.46 -15.82 -17.17
N ILE A 193 1.00 -15.63 -15.96
CA ILE A 193 1.66 -16.70 -15.21
C ILE A 193 0.65 -17.77 -14.78
N VAL A 194 -0.51 -17.36 -14.23
CA VAL A 194 -1.58 -18.30 -13.83
C VAL A 194 -2.09 -19.07 -15.04
N GLY A 195 -2.49 -18.38 -16.10
CA GLY A 195 -3.00 -18.99 -17.33
C GLY A 195 -1.97 -19.89 -18.00
N GLY A 196 -0.73 -19.42 -18.13
CA GLY A 196 0.39 -20.19 -18.67
C GLY A 196 0.67 -21.45 -17.87
N THR A 197 0.65 -21.38 -16.53
CA THR A 197 0.83 -22.56 -15.69
C THR A 197 -0.30 -23.57 -15.90
N LEU A 198 -1.55 -23.12 -15.91
CA LEU A 198 -2.70 -24.02 -16.14
C LEU A 198 -2.58 -24.73 -17.49
N LEU A 199 -2.12 -24.02 -18.53
CA LEU A 199 -1.84 -24.61 -19.84
C LEU A 199 -0.69 -25.62 -19.79
N VAL A 200 0.42 -25.34 -19.09
CA VAL A 200 1.53 -26.29 -18.91
C VAL A 200 1.05 -27.56 -18.20
N LEU A 201 0.31 -27.40 -17.11
CA LEU A 201 -0.23 -28.55 -16.37
C LEU A 201 -1.18 -29.36 -17.23
N ALA A 202 -2.16 -28.70 -17.88
CA ALA A 202 -3.08 -29.37 -18.78
C ALA A 202 -2.34 -30.12 -19.89
N HIS A 203 -1.35 -29.47 -20.52
CA HIS A 203 -0.51 -30.10 -21.54
C HIS A 203 0.23 -31.32 -20.98
N GLN A 204 0.90 -31.20 -19.84
CA GLN A 204 1.65 -32.32 -19.26
C GLN A 204 0.77 -33.51 -18.87
N TYR A 205 -0.43 -33.26 -18.32
CA TYR A 205 -1.37 -34.34 -18.03
C TYR A 205 -1.93 -35.01 -19.31
N LEU A 206 -2.03 -34.27 -20.41
CA LEU A 206 -2.57 -34.79 -21.67
C LEU A 206 -1.52 -35.47 -22.57
N THR A 207 -0.35 -34.85 -22.75
CA THR A 207 0.67 -35.29 -23.74
C THR A 207 1.88 -35.98 -23.12
N ARG A 208 2.16 -35.69 -21.84
CA ARG A 208 3.29 -36.26 -21.09
C ARG A 208 4.68 -35.90 -21.63
N ASP A 209 4.76 -34.89 -22.50
CA ASP A 209 6.02 -34.39 -23.04
C ASP A 209 6.68 -33.42 -22.06
N VAL A 210 7.55 -33.97 -21.20
CA VAL A 210 8.30 -33.18 -20.20
C VAL A 210 9.21 -32.15 -20.87
N ARG A 211 9.77 -32.45 -22.06
CA ARG A 211 10.72 -31.54 -22.73
C ARG A 211 10.04 -30.25 -23.15
N ARG A 212 8.85 -30.33 -23.75
CA ARG A 212 8.04 -29.15 -24.09
C ARG A 212 7.57 -28.42 -22.83
N GLY A 213 7.21 -29.16 -21.78
CA GLY A 213 6.84 -28.59 -20.49
C GLY A 213 7.94 -27.72 -19.85
N VAL A 214 9.21 -28.15 -19.93
CA VAL A 214 10.37 -27.38 -19.42
C VAL A 214 10.52 -26.07 -20.17
N TRP A 215 10.41 -26.08 -21.50
CA TRP A 215 10.53 -24.85 -22.31
C TRP A 215 9.44 -23.84 -21.98
N ILE A 216 8.18 -24.28 -21.88
CA ILE A 216 7.06 -23.38 -21.57
C ILE A 216 7.23 -22.81 -20.15
N ALA A 217 7.63 -23.64 -19.18
CA ALA A 217 7.90 -23.18 -17.82
C ALA A 217 9.07 -22.17 -17.78
N GLY A 218 10.15 -22.42 -18.53
CA GLY A 218 11.29 -21.50 -18.66
C GLY A 218 10.88 -20.14 -19.25
N VAL A 219 10.03 -20.13 -20.28
CA VAL A 219 9.48 -18.90 -20.87
C VAL A 219 8.60 -18.15 -19.86
N LEU A 220 7.75 -18.84 -19.11
CA LEU A 220 6.90 -18.22 -18.09
C LEU A 220 7.73 -17.61 -16.94
N LEU A 221 8.76 -18.31 -16.49
CA LEU A 221 9.70 -17.81 -15.48
C LEU A 221 10.46 -16.57 -16.00
N GLY A 222 10.97 -16.64 -17.23
CA GLY A 222 11.67 -15.52 -17.87
C GLY A 222 10.77 -14.29 -18.06
N ALA A 223 9.53 -14.49 -18.50
CA ALA A 223 8.54 -13.41 -18.62
C ALA A 223 8.23 -12.78 -17.25
N GLY A 224 8.17 -13.60 -16.20
CA GLY A 224 8.07 -13.11 -14.83
C GLY A 224 9.26 -12.23 -14.43
N LEU A 225 10.51 -12.64 -14.73
CA LEU A 225 11.71 -11.86 -14.40
C LEU A 225 11.72 -10.45 -15.00
N LEU A 226 11.02 -10.25 -16.12
CA LEU A 226 10.88 -8.94 -16.76
C LEU A 226 9.77 -8.08 -16.12
N PHE A 227 8.94 -8.63 -15.23
CA PHE A 227 7.85 -7.90 -14.58
C PHE A 227 8.28 -6.65 -13.81
N PRO A 228 9.39 -6.63 -13.04
CA PRO A 228 9.83 -5.43 -12.35
C PRO A 228 10.09 -4.24 -13.29
N LEU A 229 10.47 -4.50 -14.55
CA LEU A 229 10.63 -3.47 -15.59
C LEU A 229 9.29 -2.83 -16.00
N MET A 230 8.19 -3.50 -15.70
CA MET A 230 6.86 -3.22 -16.22
C MET A 230 5.90 -2.69 -15.15
N VAL A 231 6.33 -2.64 -13.89
CA VAL A 231 5.54 -2.01 -12.83
C VAL A 231 5.38 -0.53 -13.21
N PRO A 232 4.16 -0.04 -13.41
CA PRO A 232 3.93 1.36 -13.74
C PRO A 232 4.66 2.21 -12.71
N ARG A 233 5.50 3.14 -13.17
CA ARG A 233 5.75 4.32 -12.35
C ARG A 233 4.38 4.98 -12.20
N SER A 234 3.95 5.15 -10.96
CA SER A 234 2.77 5.94 -10.65
C SER A 234 3.00 7.30 -11.28
N GLY A 235 2.37 7.54 -12.43
CA GLY A 235 2.41 8.84 -13.08
C GLY A 235 1.84 9.91 -12.14
N PRO A 236 2.06 11.19 -12.45
CA PRO A 236 1.60 12.26 -11.60
C PRO A 236 0.08 12.11 -11.46
N VAL A 237 -0.39 11.87 -10.23
CA VAL A 237 -1.81 11.81 -9.96
C VAL A 237 -2.33 13.23 -10.21
N VAL A 238 -3.04 13.40 -11.32
CA VAL A 238 -3.74 14.65 -11.61
C VAL A 238 -4.93 14.71 -10.66
N ILE A 239 -4.77 15.48 -9.59
CA ILE A 239 -5.88 15.74 -8.67
C ILE A 239 -6.78 16.76 -9.37
N HIS A 240 -7.88 16.28 -9.96
CA HIS A 240 -8.96 17.15 -10.40
C HIS A 240 -9.70 17.65 -9.16
N ALA A 241 -9.20 18.73 -8.59
CA ALA A 241 -9.92 19.38 -7.53
C ALA A 241 -11.24 19.95 -8.08
N THR A 242 -12.33 19.58 -7.43
CA THR A 242 -13.70 19.87 -7.88
C THR A 242 -14.32 20.81 -6.87
N GLY A 243 -14.26 22.11 -7.13
CA GLY A 243 -14.91 23.11 -6.28
C GLY A 243 -14.34 24.51 -6.49
N ALA A 244 -15.24 25.49 -6.55
CA ALA A 244 -14.85 26.88 -6.37
C ALA A 244 -14.28 27.07 -4.97
N VAL A 245 -13.30 27.96 -4.82
CA VAL A 245 -12.78 28.36 -3.51
C VAL A 245 -13.94 28.89 -2.66
N PRO A 246 -14.09 28.47 -1.39
CA PRO A 246 -15.14 28.99 -0.50
C PRO A 246 -15.19 30.53 -0.49
N GLU A 247 -16.40 31.09 -0.48
CA GLU A 247 -16.61 32.54 -0.48
C GLU A 247 -15.89 33.19 0.72
N GLY A 248 -15.09 34.23 0.45
CA GLY A 248 -14.34 34.97 1.48
C GLY A 248 -12.89 34.52 1.68
N LEU A 249 -12.47 33.38 1.14
CA LEU A 249 -11.06 32.98 1.14
C LEU A 249 -10.30 33.69 0.01
N ARG A 250 -9.24 34.40 0.38
CA ARG A 250 -8.32 35.01 -0.58
C ARG A 250 -7.32 33.96 -1.08
N PRO A 251 -6.98 33.98 -2.38
CA PRO A 251 -5.87 33.19 -2.89
C PRO A 251 -4.59 33.51 -2.11
N VAL A 252 -3.86 32.48 -1.72
CA VAL A 252 -2.54 32.61 -1.10
C VAL A 252 -1.52 33.13 -2.11
N THR A 253 -0.58 33.92 -1.64
CA THR A 253 0.57 34.37 -2.43
C THR A 253 1.71 33.39 -2.23
N LEU A 254 2.28 32.93 -3.34
CA LEU A 254 3.42 32.02 -3.35
C LEU A 254 4.59 32.71 -4.06
N ALA A 255 5.80 32.56 -3.51
CA ALA A 255 7.02 33.05 -4.14
C ALA A 255 8.14 32.01 -3.95
N ILE A 256 8.94 31.79 -5.00
CA ILE A 256 10.18 31.02 -4.86
C ILE A 256 11.18 31.93 -4.16
N GLU A 257 11.56 31.57 -2.94
CA GLU A 257 12.51 32.30 -2.10
C GLU A 257 13.95 31.89 -2.41
N GLU A 258 14.18 30.59 -2.62
CA GLU A 258 15.52 30.07 -2.88
C GLU A 258 15.47 28.83 -3.79
N ILE A 259 16.49 28.67 -4.62
CA ILE A 259 16.70 27.49 -5.47
C ILE A 259 18.06 26.91 -5.11
N ARG A 260 18.07 25.73 -4.47
CA ARG A 260 19.30 25.03 -4.10
C ARG A 260 19.51 23.83 -5.02
N LEU A 261 20.75 23.66 -5.49
CA LEU A 261 21.19 22.46 -6.18
C LEU A 261 22.00 21.62 -5.20
N GLU A 262 21.47 20.44 -4.85
CA GLU A 262 22.16 19.50 -3.97
C GLU A 262 23.09 18.57 -4.77
N ALA A 263 24.11 18.04 -4.10
CA ALA A 263 25.00 17.05 -4.68
C ALA A 263 24.21 15.77 -5.01
N GLY A 264 23.99 15.50 -6.29
CA GLY A 264 23.26 14.29 -6.73
C GLY A 264 22.07 14.52 -7.67
N SER A 265 22.06 15.63 -8.42
CA SER A 265 21.00 15.95 -9.40
C SER A 265 19.64 16.25 -8.76
N ILE A 266 19.63 16.74 -7.53
CA ILE A 266 18.41 17.14 -6.82
C ILE A 266 18.34 18.67 -6.78
N MET A 267 17.24 19.22 -7.29
CA MET A 267 16.87 20.62 -7.11
C MET A 267 15.91 20.75 -5.95
N THR A 268 16.25 21.61 -5.00
CA THR A 268 15.43 21.96 -3.84
C THR A 268 14.89 23.38 -4.00
N LEU A 269 13.57 23.53 -4.08
CA LEU A 269 12.91 24.84 -4.15
C LEU A 269 12.37 25.22 -2.77
N LEU A 270 12.74 26.39 -2.28
CA LEU A 270 12.19 26.99 -1.05
C LEU A 270 11.05 27.92 -1.45
N ILE A 271 9.82 27.62 -1.01
CA ILE A 271 8.65 28.44 -1.31
C ILE A 271 8.21 29.22 -0.08
N ARG A 272 8.08 30.54 -0.23
CA ARG A 272 7.40 31.43 0.70
C ARG A 272 5.90 31.41 0.42
N PHE A 273 5.12 31.29 1.49
CA PHE A 273 3.68 31.13 1.47
C PHE A 273 3.02 32.17 2.38
N GLU A 274 2.12 33.00 1.83
CA GLU A 274 1.45 34.10 2.54
C GLU A 274 -0.05 34.15 2.29
N GLY A 275 -0.79 34.71 3.25
CA GLY A 275 -2.25 34.89 3.14
C GLY A 275 -3.07 33.65 3.46
N ALA A 276 -2.47 32.64 4.09
CA ALA A 276 -3.16 31.46 4.56
C ALA A 276 -4.21 31.78 5.63
N SER A 277 -5.39 31.18 5.51
CA SER A 277 -6.36 31.16 6.60
C SER A 277 -5.85 30.30 7.75
N GLU A 278 -6.11 30.69 9.00
CA GLU A 278 -5.75 29.88 10.17
C GLU A 278 -6.53 28.55 10.23
N PHE A 279 -7.70 28.46 9.59
CA PHE A 279 -8.62 27.33 9.73
C PHE A 279 -8.61 26.36 8.54
N HIS A 280 -7.93 26.70 7.45
CA HIS A 280 -7.87 25.87 6.25
C HIS A 280 -6.47 25.32 6.08
N GLN A 281 -6.37 24.09 5.59
CA GLN A 281 -5.09 23.54 5.14
C GLN A 281 -4.94 23.83 3.66
N TYR A 282 -3.75 24.30 3.27
CA TYR A 282 -3.42 24.53 1.86
C TYR A 282 -2.38 23.50 1.41
N ALA A 283 -2.61 22.92 0.25
CA ALA A 283 -1.67 21.99 -0.36
C ALA A 283 -1.46 22.27 -1.84
N LEU A 284 -0.23 22.13 -2.34
CA LEU A 284 0.08 22.17 -3.76
C LEU A 284 -0.06 20.76 -4.32
N ALA A 285 -1.05 20.58 -5.16
CA ALA A 285 -1.32 19.35 -5.89
C ALA A 285 -0.74 19.40 -7.30
N SER A 286 -0.17 18.27 -7.72
CA SER A 286 0.40 18.04 -9.04
C SER A 286 1.38 19.15 -9.48
N PRO A 287 2.40 19.48 -8.65
CA PRO A 287 3.34 20.52 -8.99
C PRO A 287 4.26 20.06 -10.14
N VAL A 288 4.48 20.97 -11.09
CA VAL A 288 5.33 20.78 -12.27
C VAL A 288 6.29 21.96 -12.37
N VAL A 289 7.59 21.68 -12.48
CA VAL A 289 8.58 22.74 -12.72
C VAL A 289 8.85 22.82 -14.21
N HIS A 290 8.62 23.98 -14.79
CA HIS A 290 9.11 24.32 -16.12
C HIS A 290 10.41 25.10 -15.98
N LEU A 291 11.48 24.56 -16.54
CA LEU A 291 12.75 25.24 -16.69
C LEU A 291 12.78 25.87 -18.08
N ARG A 292 12.88 27.20 -18.14
CA ARG A 292 13.14 27.91 -19.39
C ARG A 292 14.62 28.25 -19.46
N MET A 293 15.27 27.70 -20.47
CA MET A 293 16.71 27.84 -20.69
C MET A 293 17.01 29.16 -21.43
N PRO A 294 18.28 29.64 -21.39
CA PRO A 294 18.70 30.87 -22.07
C PRO A 294 18.48 30.88 -23.59
N ASP A 295 18.52 29.70 -24.22
CA ASP A 295 18.27 29.51 -25.65
C ASP A 295 16.78 29.56 -26.03
N GLY A 296 15.89 29.75 -25.04
CA GLY A 296 14.45 29.77 -25.20
C GLY A 296 13.79 28.40 -25.18
N SER A 297 14.57 27.30 -25.10
CA SER A 297 14.02 25.97 -24.90
C SER A 297 13.37 25.84 -23.53
N ALA A 298 12.32 25.02 -23.44
CA ALA A 298 11.63 24.74 -22.20
C ALA A 298 11.73 23.24 -21.90
N SER A 299 12.01 22.90 -20.65
CA SER A 299 12.05 21.53 -20.16
C SER A 299 11.14 21.40 -18.95
N GLU A 300 10.38 20.31 -18.92
CA GLU A 300 9.51 19.98 -17.78
C GLU A 300 10.28 19.03 -16.86
N VAL A 301 10.30 19.38 -15.57
CA VAL A 301 10.84 18.56 -14.51
C VAL A 301 9.69 18.15 -13.61
N GLU A 302 9.42 16.85 -13.60
CA GLU A 302 8.41 16.28 -12.72
C GLU A 302 8.94 16.32 -11.28
N ILE A 303 8.14 16.88 -10.38
CA ILE A 303 8.45 16.86 -8.96
C ILE A 303 8.03 15.50 -8.43
N ARG A 304 8.94 14.86 -7.69
CA ARG A 304 8.71 13.55 -7.10
C ARG A 304 7.48 13.58 -6.18
N ASP A 305 7.37 14.63 -5.37
CA ASP A 305 6.24 14.87 -4.48
C ASP A 305 5.05 15.49 -5.24
N SER A 306 4.04 14.67 -5.55
CA SER A 306 2.82 15.15 -6.21
C SER A 306 1.89 15.95 -5.29
N TYR A 307 2.23 16.07 -4.00
CA TYR A 307 1.40 16.71 -2.98
C TYR A 307 2.21 17.33 -1.85
N LEU A 308 2.15 18.65 -1.68
CA LEU A 308 2.90 19.40 -0.67
C LEU A 308 1.97 20.20 0.23
N VAL A 309 2.02 20.01 1.55
CA VAL A 309 1.17 20.74 2.51
C VAL A 309 1.93 21.96 3.06
N PHE A 310 1.35 23.16 2.95
CA PHE A 310 2.03 24.41 3.29
C PHE A 310 1.97 24.82 4.74
N ASP A 311 0.96 24.36 5.47
CA ASP A 311 0.66 24.88 6.79
C ASP A 311 0.28 23.79 7.79
N ASP A 312 0.26 24.19 9.06
CA ASP A 312 -0.19 23.37 10.18
C ASP A 312 -1.34 24.13 10.87
N PRO A 313 -2.49 24.24 10.17
CA PRO A 313 -3.60 25.10 10.56
C PRO A 313 -4.16 24.77 11.94
N VAL A 314 -4.85 25.75 12.50
CA VAL A 314 -5.60 25.64 13.73
C VAL A 314 -6.80 24.73 13.49
N VAL A 315 -6.83 23.61 14.21
CA VAL A 315 -7.97 22.68 14.20
C VAL A 315 -8.99 23.21 15.20
N ARG A 316 -10.01 23.92 14.71
CA ARG A 316 -11.18 24.27 15.50
C ARG A 316 -12.43 23.62 14.93
N LEU A 317 -13.01 22.75 15.74
CA LEU A 317 -14.26 22.07 15.46
C LEU A 317 -15.36 22.75 16.26
N GLY A 318 -15.86 23.86 15.72
CA GLY A 318 -16.92 24.66 16.33
C GLY A 318 -16.49 25.45 17.58
N ASP A 319 -17.42 26.30 18.03
CA ASP A 319 -17.25 27.20 19.17
C ASP A 319 -17.70 26.57 20.51
N GLU A 320 -18.16 25.31 20.47
CA GLU A 320 -18.66 24.62 21.66
C GLU A 320 -17.57 24.13 22.62
N PHE A 321 -16.30 24.15 22.21
CA PHE A 321 -15.16 23.69 23.00
C PHE A 321 -14.16 24.81 23.30
N GLU A 322 -13.67 24.84 24.53
CA GLU A 322 -12.47 25.56 24.91
C GLU A 322 -11.22 24.76 24.47
N TRP A 323 -10.49 25.30 23.49
CA TRP A 323 -9.30 24.67 22.94
C TRP A 323 -8.07 24.95 23.81
N LEU A 324 -7.70 23.96 24.59
CA LEU A 324 -6.60 24.01 25.55
C LEU A 324 -5.24 23.92 24.86
N GLY A 325 -4.28 24.71 25.33
CA GLY A 325 -2.89 24.70 24.84
C GLY A 325 -2.69 25.34 23.46
N GLU A 326 -3.75 25.84 22.83
CA GLU A 326 -3.67 26.58 21.58
C GLU A 326 -3.24 28.03 21.85
N ARG A 327 -1.93 28.27 21.91
CA ARG A 327 -1.45 29.64 21.69
C ARG A 327 -1.62 29.95 20.22
N GLN A 328 -2.51 30.89 19.89
CA GLN A 328 -2.64 31.48 18.56
C GLN A 328 -1.24 31.86 18.06
N ARG A 329 -0.67 31.04 17.17
CA ARG A 329 0.43 31.49 16.30
C ARG A 329 -0.19 32.30 15.17
N ALA A 330 -0.86 33.40 15.52
CA ALA A 330 -1.32 34.35 14.54
C ALA A 330 -0.09 34.96 13.87
N GLY A 331 0.11 34.67 12.59
CA GLY A 331 1.06 35.37 11.74
C GLY A 331 2.54 35.00 11.89
N ILE A 332 2.89 33.77 12.28
CA ILE A 332 4.26 33.29 11.98
C ILE A 332 4.26 32.85 10.51
N PRO A 333 4.96 33.55 9.61
CA PRO A 333 5.11 33.09 8.23
C PRO A 333 5.71 31.68 8.26
N VAL A 334 5.04 30.73 7.62
CA VAL A 334 5.59 29.40 7.45
C VAL A 334 6.69 29.54 6.39
N HIS A 335 7.92 29.64 6.87
CA HIS A 335 9.08 29.75 6.00
C HIS A 335 9.41 28.38 5.39
N GLY A 336 9.24 28.30 4.08
CA GLY A 336 10.01 27.40 3.22
C GLY A 336 9.61 25.93 3.29
N ILE A 337 8.75 25.50 2.36
CA ILE A 337 8.72 24.08 1.99
C ILE A 337 9.84 23.85 0.99
N SER A 338 10.66 22.86 1.29
CA SER A 338 11.61 22.25 0.37
C SER A 338 10.99 21.03 -0.29
N PHE A 339 11.04 20.92 -1.60
CA PHE A 339 10.80 19.67 -2.30
C PHE A 339 11.89 19.42 -3.34
N SER A 340 12.08 18.15 -3.67
CA SER A 340 13.18 17.69 -4.50
C SER A 340 12.69 17.27 -5.88
N ALA A 341 13.34 17.77 -6.92
CA ALA A 341 13.14 17.33 -8.30
C ALA A 341 14.42 16.70 -8.85
N GLU A 342 14.30 15.53 -9.50
CA GLU A 342 15.43 14.86 -10.14
C GLU A 342 15.70 15.51 -11.51
N LEU A 343 16.91 16.02 -11.68
CA LEU A 343 17.35 16.68 -12.90
C LEU A 343 18.13 15.74 -13.81
N SER A 344 17.85 15.80 -15.10
CA SER A 344 18.74 15.28 -16.13
C SER A 344 20.06 16.08 -16.16
N LEU A 345 21.11 15.47 -16.70
CA LEU A 345 22.43 16.09 -16.81
C LEU A 345 22.38 17.47 -17.52
N PRO A 346 21.67 17.64 -18.66
CA PRO A 346 21.54 18.95 -19.30
C PRO A 346 20.82 19.99 -18.43
N GLN A 347 19.75 19.60 -17.73
CA GLN A 347 19.01 20.51 -16.84
C GLN A 347 19.89 20.99 -15.68
N ARG A 348 20.71 20.09 -15.13
CA ARG A 348 21.66 20.41 -14.06
C ARG A 348 22.72 21.41 -14.52
N GLU A 349 23.29 21.21 -15.71
CA GLU A 349 24.30 22.12 -16.25
C GLU A 349 23.75 23.54 -16.44
N VAL A 350 22.51 23.67 -16.94
CA VAL A 350 21.90 24.99 -17.14
C VAL A 350 21.52 25.67 -15.82
N LEU A 351 20.98 24.92 -14.84
CA LEU A 351 20.69 25.47 -13.52
C LEU A 351 21.97 25.91 -12.79
N ALA A 352 23.06 25.16 -12.92
CA ALA A 352 24.35 25.50 -12.33
C ALA A 352 24.95 26.80 -12.92
N GLN A 353 24.58 27.17 -14.14
CA GLN A 353 24.99 28.44 -14.79
C GLN A 353 24.15 29.64 -14.33
N GLY A 354 23.17 29.46 -13.44
CA GLY A 354 22.37 30.56 -12.89
C GLY A 354 21.56 31.34 -13.92
N SER A 355 21.22 30.72 -15.05
CA SER A 355 20.60 31.41 -16.19
C SER A 355 19.21 30.87 -16.55
N ALA A 356 18.69 29.89 -15.79
CA ALA A 356 17.36 29.35 -16.01
C ALA A 356 16.28 30.17 -15.26
N GLN A 357 15.21 30.52 -15.98
CA GLN A 357 13.96 30.92 -15.35
C GLN A 357 13.24 29.64 -14.90
N VAL A 358 12.85 29.62 -13.64
CA VAL A 358 12.15 28.48 -13.02
C VAL A 358 10.71 28.89 -12.82
N THR A 359 9.80 28.18 -13.47
CA THR A 359 8.36 28.39 -13.30
C THR A 359 7.73 27.17 -12.67
N LEU A 360 7.19 27.31 -11.48
CA LEU A 360 6.42 26.27 -10.82
C LEU A 360 4.93 26.45 -11.14
N ARG A 361 4.31 25.41 -11.70
CA ARG A 361 2.87 25.36 -11.95
C ARG A 361 2.23 24.27 -11.11
N GLY A 362 0.99 24.47 -10.72
CA GLY A 362 0.22 23.46 -10.01
C GLY A 362 -1.16 23.97 -9.63
N HIS A 363 -1.81 23.26 -8.72
CA HIS A 363 -3.08 23.68 -8.14
C HIS A 363 -2.95 23.77 -6.63
N ILE A 364 -3.40 24.87 -6.05
CA ILE A 364 -3.61 24.93 -4.61
C ILE A 364 -4.95 24.31 -4.30
N GLU A 365 -4.93 23.24 -3.53
CA GLU A 365 -6.09 22.63 -2.90
C GLU A 365 -6.27 23.26 -1.52
N VAL A 366 -7.46 23.80 -1.28
CA VAL A 366 -7.89 24.34 0.01
C VAL A 366 -8.74 23.30 0.70
N ARG A 367 -8.43 22.97 1.95
CA ARG A 367 -9.10 21.90 2.70
C ARG A 367 -9.62 22.41 4.02
N GLU A 368 -10.77 21.88 4.42
CA GLU A 368 -11.40 22.18 5.70
C GLU A 368 -11.33 20.98 6.65
N PRO A 369 -11.16 21.19 7.96
CA PRO A 369 -11.14 20.08 8.91
C PRO A 369 -12.55 19.55 9.09
N ARG A 370 -12.74 18.23 8.95
CA ARG A 370 -13.99 17.55 9.29
C ARG A 370 -13.73 16.40 10.24
N VAL A 371 -14.53 16.33 11.32
CA VAL A 371 -14.56 15.14 12.17
C VAL A 371 -15.10 13.99 11.36
N VAL A 372 -14.30 12.95 11.18
CA VAL A 372 -14.69 11.75 10.44
C VAL A 372 -14.98 10.58 11.36
N LEU A 373 -14.33 10.55 12.53
CA LEU A 373 -14.51 9.51 13.53
C LEU A 373 -14.36 10.08 14.94
N GLU A 374 -15.09 9.48 15.86
CA GLU A 374 -14.99 9.69 17.30
C GLU A 374 -14.84 8.32 17.96
N LEU A 375 -13.80 8.14 18.78
CA LEU A 375 -13.55 6.91 19.53
C LEU A 375 -13.50 7.24 21.04
N PRO A 376 -14.06 6.40 21.91
CA PRO A 376 -13.80 6.52 23.34
C PRO A 376 -12.29 6.32 23.59
N LEU A 377 -11.71 7.10 24.51
CA LEU A 377 -10.29 7.00 24.86
C LEU A 377 -10.02 5.79 25.77
N GLU A 378 -10.26 4.59 25.24
CA GLU A 378 -10.13 3.32 25.94
C GLU A 378 -9.19 2.38 25.18
N VAL A 379 -8.32 1.68 25.90
CA VAL A 379 -7.43 0.68 25.29
C VAL A 379 -8.27 -0.44 24.69
N GLY A 380 -8.05 -0.72 23.41
CA GLY A 380 -8.83 -1.68 22.64
C GLY A 380 -10.05 -1.11 21.94
N ALA A 381 -10.39 0.17 22.12
CA ALA A 381 -11.41 0.81 21.31
C ALA A 381 -10.99 0.76 19.83
N THR A 382 -11.88 0.26 18.98
CA THR A 382 -11.65 0.12 17.55
C THR A 382 -12.74 0.79 16.73
N THR A 383 -12.37 1.40 15.62
CA THR A 383 -13.31 1.83 14.59
C THR A 383 -12.74 1.56 13.20
N ALA A 384 -13.60 1.59 12.18
CA ALA A 384 -13.18 1.47 10.79
C ALA A 384 -13.83 2.57 9.95
N TRP A 385 -13.10 3.06 8.96
CA TRP A 385 -13.55 4.13 8.06
C TRP A 385 -12.75 4.12 6.77
N LYS A 386 -13.45 4.01 5.63
CA LYS A 386 -12.88 4.17 4.28
C LYS A 386 -11.61 3.32 4.05
N GLY A 387 -11.68 2.03 4.35
CA GLY A 387 -10.54 1.12 4.19
C GLY A 387 -9.46 1.27 5.26
N LYS A 388 -9.67 2.08 6.31
CA LYS A 388 -8.79 2.17 7.49
C LYS A 388 -9.48 1.52 8.69
N ARG A 389 -8.70 0.87 9.53
CA ARG A 389 -9.09 0.36 10.84
C ARG A 389 -8.15 0.99 11.87
N ILE A 390 -8.73 1.60 12.90
CA ILE A 390 -8.00 2.35 13.92
C ILE A 390 -8.30 1.71 15.25
N ARG A 391 -7.25 1.40 16.00
CA ARG A 391 -7.32 0.82 17.34
C ARG A 391 -6.46 1.62 18.31
N ILE A 392 -7.00 1.96 19.47
CA ILE A 392 -6.21 2.51 20.57
C ILE A 392 -5.46 1.34 21.23
N ALA A 393 -4.14 1.32 21.10
CA ALA A 393 -3.28 0.28 21.64
C ALA A 393 -2.80 0.60 23.06
N GLY A 394 -2.62 1.89 23.36
CA GLY A 394 -2.17 2.36 24.66
C GLY A 394 -2.60 3.81 24.91
N VAL A 395 -2.81 4.16 26.17
CA VAL A 395 -3.04 5.54 26.62
C VAL A 395 -2.09 5.79 27.78
N GLU A 396 -1.05 6.56 27.54
CA GLU A 396 -0.09 6.96 28.55
C GLU A 396 -0.58 8.24 29.25
N ARG A 397 -0.50 8.23 30.58
CA ARG A 397 -0.94 9.34 31.42
C ARG A 397 0.30 9.99 32.03
N ALA A 398 0.97 10.86 31.27
CA ALA A 398 2.12 11.60 31.76
C ALA A 398 1.72 12.98 32.29
N ALA A 399 2.52 13.52 33.22
CA ALA A 399 2.33 14.89 33.72
C ALA A 399 2.51 15.95 32.62
N GLU A 400 3.28 15.63 31.58
CA GLU A 400 3.51 16.48 30.41
C GLU A 400 2.31 16.48 29.44
N GLY A 401 1.38 15.54 29.62
CA GLY A 401 0.14 15.40 28.88
C GLY A 401 -0.15 13.94 28.48
N PRO A 402 -1.39 13.64 28.07
CA PRO A 402 -1.76 12.29 27.63
C PRO A 402 -1.07 11.96 26.31
N SER A 403 -0.43 10.80 26.21
CA SER A 403 0.01 10.25 24.94
C SER A 403 -0.92 9.11 24.56
N VAL A 404 -1.30 9.01 23.28
CA VAL A 404 -2.15 7.94 22.77
C VAL A 404 -1.35 7.18 21.73
N GLU A 405 -1.18 5.90 21.98
CA GLU A 405 -0.60 4.97 21.04
C GLU A 405 -1.73 4.32 20.25
N MET A 406 -1.72 4.51 18.94
CA MET A 406 -2.72 3.98 18.02
C MET A 406 -2.08 3.01 17.05
N ARG A 407 -2.83 1.99 16.68
CA ARG A 407 -2.57 1.19 15.50
C ARG A 407 -3.54 1.58 14.40
N ILE A 408 -3.01 1.93 13.24
CA ILE A 408 -3.79 2.25 12.05
C ILE A 408 -3.43 1.22 10.97
N SER A 409 -4.37 0.33 10.66
CA SER A 409 -4.25 -0.60 9.53
C SER A 409 -5.07 -0.07 8.37
N SER A 410 -4.47 0.08 7.20
CA SER A 410 -5.15 0.61 6.01
C SER A 410 -5.02 -0.35 4.84
N VAL A 411 -6.09 -0.50 4.07
CA VAL A 411 -6.11 -1.20 2.78
C VAL A 411 -6.03 -0.13 1.69
N SER A 412 -5.05 -0.24 0.81
CA SER A 412 -5.00 0.58 -0.41
C SER A 412 -5.82 -0.09 -1.49
N SER A 413 -6.88 0.57 -1.95
CA SER A 413 -7.59 0.11 -3.14
C SER A 413 -6.84 0.59 -4.38
N SER A 414 -6.51 -0.31 -5.30
CA SER A 414 -5.89 0.02 -6.60
C SER A 414 -6.78 0.89 -7.51
N ARG A 415 -8.06 1.08 -7.17
CA ARG A 415 -9.06 1.84 -7.95
C ARG A 415 -9.42 3.22 -7.40
N ALA A 416 -9.32 3.44 -6.09
CA ALA A 416 -9.21 4.82 -5.65
C ALA A 416 -7.87 5.30 -6.22
N PRO A 417 -7.79 6.47 -6.90
CA PRO A 417 -6.50 7.07 -7.17
C PRO A 417 -5.73 6.98 -5.86
N GLU A 418 -4.59 6.27 -5.87
CA GLU A 418 -3.75 6.15 -4.68
C GLU A 418 -3.70 7.56 -4.13
N ASP A 419 -4.27 7.78 -2.94
CA ASP A 419 -4.27 9.12 -2.36
C ASP A 419 -2.80 9.51 -2.38
N PRO A 420 -2.37 10.46 -3.23
CA PRO A 420 -0.94 10.67 -3.49
C PRO A 420 -0.19 11.00 -2.19
N ARG A 421 -0.97 11.39 -1.17
CA ARG A 421 -0.65 11.54 0.24
C ARG A 421 -0.05 10.30 0.95
N ARG A 422 -0.27 9.05 0.48
CA ARG A 422 0.15 7.81 1.18
C ARG A 422 1.59 7.37 0.91
N GLY A 423 2.18 7.76 -0.22
CA GLY A 423 3.52 7.33 -0.61
C GLY A 423 4.68 8.08 0.08
N TYR A 424 4.38 9.24 0.67
CA TYR A 424 5.42 10.20 1.05
C TYR A 424 5.58 10.35 2.56
N ARG A 425 6.74 9.89 3.02
CA ARG A 425 7.10 9.54 4.40
C ARG A 425 7.40 10.71 5.33
N SER A 426 7.07 11.96 4.98
CA SER A 426 7.62 13.11 5.75
C SER A 426 6.77 14.35 5.97
N GLY A 427 5.59 14.55 5.37
CA GLY A 427 4.93 15.87 5.53
C GLY A 427 3.43 15.97 5.33
N ALA A 428 2.83 15.17 4.45
CA ALA A 428 1.39 15.24 4.21
C ALA A 428 0.62 14.53 5.34
N ARG A 429 0.48 15.22 6.48
CA ARG A 429 -0.39 14.81 7.58
C ARG A 429 -1.83 14.77 7.09
N SER A 430 -2.24 13.62 6.58
CA SER A 430 -3.59 13.46 6.03
C SER A 430 -4.66 13.59 7.12
N SER A 431 -4.32 13.29 8.37
CA SER A 431 -5.26 13.36 9.49
C SER A 431 -4.69 14.18 10.64
N ALA A 432 -5.53 15.03 11.21
CA ALA A 432 -5.32 15.66 12.51
C ALA A 432 -6.05 14.86 13.59
N TYR A 433 -5.63 15.02 14.83
CA TYR A 433 -6.19 14.31 15.97
C TYR A 433 -6.53 15.31 17.06
N ALA A 434 -7.62 15.10 17.78
CA ALA A 434 -7.95 15.89 18.95
C ALA A 434 -8.50 15.01 20.08
N LEU A 435 -8.21 15.37 21.32
CA LEU A 435 -8.88 14.80 22.48
C LEU A 435 -9.96 15.76 22.95
N VAL A 436 -11.19 15.28 23.09
CA VAL A 436 -12.34 16.11 23.46
C VAL A 436 -13.03 15.55 24.69
N ASN A 437 -13.18 16.38 25.72
CA ASN A 437 -14.01 16.11 26.88
C ASN A 437 -15.31 16.90 26.77
N ARG A 438 -16.39 16.21 26.36
CA ARG A 438 -17.70 16.84 26.16
C ARG A 438 -18.35 17.33 27.45
N ASN A 439 -18.07 16.70 28.58
CA ASN A 439 -18.64 17.09 29.88
C ASN A 439 -18.10 18.44 30.34
N ARG A 440 -16.80 18.68 30.07
CA ARG A 440 -16.13 19.93 30.41
C ARG A 440 -16.15 20.96 29.28
N ARG A 441 -16.57 20.57 28.08
CA ARG A 441 -16.47 21.38 26.86
C ARG A 441 -15.03 21.84 26.60
N GLU A 442 -14.07 20.93 26.77
CA GLU A 442 -12.64 21.20 26.60
C GLU A 442 -12.08 20.29 25.50
N ALA A 443 -11.17 20.82 24.68
CA ALA A 443 -10.54 20.08 23.58
C ALA A 443 -9.03 20.35 23.51
N ILE A 444 -8.26 19.37 23.05
CA ILE A 444 -6.80 19.46 22.90
C ILE A 444 -6.43 18.94 21.51
N VAL A 445 -5.69 19.73 20.75
CA VAL A 445 -5.12 19.27 19.47
C VAL A 445 -3.91 18.38 19.74
N MET A 446 -3.95 17.20 19.14
CA MET A 446 -2.91 16.18 19.23
C MET A 446 -2.08 16.16 17.95
N ARG A 447 -0.77 16.03 18.11
CA ARG A 447 0.21 15.94 17.03
C ARG A 447 0.80 14.54 17.02
N GLU A 448 0.91 13.99 15.82
CA GLU A 448 1.72 12.80 15.59
C GLU A 448 3.20 13.11 15.90
N SER A 449 3.73 12.41 16.91
CA SER A 449 5.12 12.54 17.36
C SER A 449 6.03 11.51 16.69
N ARG A 450 5.50 10.31 16.44
CA ARG A 450 6.21 9.20 15.82
C ARG A 450 5.22 8.35 15.03
N SER A 451 5.64 7.89 13.86
CA SER A 451 4.99 6.79 13.16
C SER A 451 6.01 5.74 12.75
N SER A 452 5.63 4.48 12.90
CA SER A 452 6.34 3.37 12.29
C SER A 452 5.35 2.53 11.49
N GLY A 453 5.44 2.64 10.17
CA GLY A 453 4.63 1.86 9.23
C GLY A 453 5.40 0.68 8.63
N ARG A 454 4.69 -0.43 8.40
CA ARG A 454 5.13 -1.50 7.51
C ARG A 454 3.97 -1.93 6.60
N GLY A 455 4.27 -2.16 5.33
CA GLY A 455 3.31 -2.58 4.31
C GLY A 455 3.37 -4.09 4.05
N PHE A 456 2.23 -4.79 4.08
CA PHE A 456 2.08 -6.23 3.85
C PHE A 456 0.77 -6.56 3.11
N GLY A 457 0.49 -7.85 2.86
CA GLY A 457 -0.85 -8.31 2.48
C GLY A 457 -1.78 -8.44 3.70
N LEU A 458 -3.09 -8.44 3.47
CA LEU A 458 -4.11 -8.55 4.53
C LEU A 458 -4.20 -9.99 5.06
N VAL A 459 -4.70 -10.91 4.23
CA VAL A 459 -4.65 -12.37 4.44
C VAL A 459 -3.89 -13.00 3.29
N LEU A 460 -4.22 -12.61 2.06
CA LEU A 460 -3.55 -13.02 0.83
C LEU A 460 -2.60 -11.92 0.32
N PRO A 461 -1.57 -12.28 -0.47
CA PRO A 461 -0.84 -11.30 -1.26
C PRO A 461 -1.79 -10.65 -2.29
N GLY A 462 -1.59 -9.37 -2.59
CA GLY A 462 -2.47 -8.60 -3.48
C GLY A 462 -2.55 -7.14 -3.02
N PRO A 463 -3.72 -6.66 -2.54
CA PRO A 463 -3.88 -5.31 -2.02
C PRO A 463 -2.81 -4.99 -0.99
N ARG A 464 -2.13 -3.86 -1.18
CA ARG A 464 -1.20 -3.35 -0.18
C ARG A 464 -1.99 -2.94 1.04
N THR A 465 -1.69 -3.59 2.16
CA THR A 465 -2.11 -3.12 3.47
C THR A 465 -0.93 -2.47 4.17
N GLN A 466 -1.17 -1.38 4.87
CA GLN A 466 -0.15 -0.68 5.64
C GLN A 466 -0.63 -0.61 7.07
N THR A 467 0.15 -1.22 7.97
CA THR A 467 -0.10 -1.12 9.41
C THR A 467 0.93 -0.18 10.00
N GLU A 468 0.45 0.88 10.64
CA GLU A 468 1.23 1.91 11.28
C GLU A 468 0.97 1.91 12.76
N MET A 469 2.04 2.01 13.54
CA MET A 469 1.96 2.41 14.93
C MET A 469 2.19 3.90 14.98
N THR A 470 1.20 4.64 15.47
CA THR A 470 1.19 6.10 15.52
C THR A 470 1.09 6.53 16.98
N TRP A 471 2.07 7.30 17.43
CA TRP A 471 2.02 7.95 18.73
C TRP A 471 1.57 9.38 18.52
N ILE A 472 0.49 9.76 19.20
CA ILE A 472 0.03 11.14 19.25
C ILE A 472 0.18 11.68 20.66
N GLY A 473 0.65 12.91 20.76
CA GLY A 473 0.78 13.65 22.01
C GLY A 473 0.31 15.10 21.82
N PRO A 474 0.27 15.90 22.89
CA PRO A 474 0.05 17.33 22.78
C PRO A 474 0.98 17.98 21.77
N ARG A 475 0.49 18.97 21.01
CA ARG A 475 1.34 19.74 20.09
C ARG A 475 2.47 20.52 20.79
N HIS A 476 2.33 20.78 22.08
CA HIS A 476 3.27 21.57 22.87
C HIS A 476 3.86 20.70 23.98
N ASP A 477 5.20 20.61 24.05
CA ASP A 477 5.94 19.80 25.04
C ASP A 477 5.62 20.18 26.49
N ARG A 478 4.98 21.33 26.71
CA ARG A 478 4.38 21.72 27.98
C ARG A 478 3.05 22.40 27.71
N MET A 479 1.96 21.87 28.25
CA MET A 479 0.73 22.62 28.51
C MET A 479 0.80 23.18 29.95
N PRO A 480 1.46 24.33 30.18
CA PRO A 480 1.53 24.89 31.53
C PRO A 480 0.12 25.25 32.01
N GLY A 481 -0.31 24.59 33.09
CA GLY A 481 -1.48 25.02 33.87
C GLY A 481 -2.79 24.29 33.61
N VAL A 482 -2.84 23.29 32.71
CA VAL A 482 -4.01 22.39 32.62
C VAL A 482 -3.69 21.09 33.35
N PRO A 483 -4.14 20.90 34.60
CA PRO A 483 -4.01 19.61 35.25
C PRO A 483 -4.95 18.63 34.54
N LEU A 484 -4.41 17.87 33.59
CA LEU A 484 -5.10 16.77 32.91
C LEU A 484 -5.21 15.59 33.89
N VAL A 485 -6.06 15.79 34.90
CA VAL A 485 -6.37 14.81 35.94
C VAL A 485 -7.07 13.61 35.33
N GLU A 486 -7.01 12.47 36.03
CA GLU A 486 -7.66 11.22 35.61
C GLU A 486 -9.16 11.38 35.31
N GLU A 487 -9.83 12.30 36.02
CA GLU A 487 -11.23 12.65 35.78
C GLU A 487 -11.46 13.28 34.40
N TRP A 488 -10.50 14.06 33.89
CA TRP A 488 -10.59 14.62 32.55
C TRP A 488 -10.59 13.50 31.51
N LEU A 489 -9.66 12.55 31.61
CA LEU A 489 -9.50 11.47 30.64
C LEU A 489 -10.66 10.45 30.63
N ARG A 490 -11.39 10.29 31.74
CA ARG A 490 -12.48 9.31 31.87
C ARG A 490 -13.64 9.55 30.88
N HIS A 491 -13.87 10.80 30.47
CA HIS A 491 -14.93 11.18 29.55
C HIS A 491 -14.40 11.73 28.22
N THR A 492 -13.13 11.48 27.95
CA THR A 492 -12.46 11.95 26.74
C THR A 492 -12.70 11.00 25.58
N HIS A 493 -12.96 11.60 24.43
CA HIS A 493 -13.00 10.90 23.15
C HIS A 493 -11.85 11.39 22.28
N LEU A 494 -11.28 10.48 21.51
CA LEU A 494 -10.36 10.78 20.43
C LEU A 494 -11.15 11.09 19.17
N LEU A 495 -10.98 12.30 18.65
CA LEU A 495 -11.49 12.70 17.34
C LEU A 495 -10.41 12.49 16.29
N LEU A 496 -10.77 11.79 15.21
CA LEU A 496 -10.02 11.78 13.97
C LEU A 496 -10.60 12.85 13.06
N ILE A 497 -9.75 13.75 12.61
CA ILE A 497 -10.10 14.84 11.72
C ILE A 497 -9.43 14.59 10.37
N ASP A 498 -10.22 14.54 9.32
CA ASP A 498 -9.73 14.52 7.95
C ASP A 498 -9.81 15.93 7.36
N TRP A 499 -8.84 16.27 6.52
CA TRP A 499 -8.85 17.52 5.78
C TRP A 499 -9.59 17.30 4.46
N VAL A 500 -10.83 17.75 4.35
CA VAL A 500 -11.64 17.49 3.15
C VAL A 500 -11.43 18.62 2.13
N PRO A 501 -11.18 18.30 0.85
CA PRO A 501 -11.11 19.33 -0.19
C PRO A 501 -12.37 20.20 -0.17
N SER A 502 -12.18 21.51 -0.07
CA SER A 502 -13.24 22.52 -0.06
C SER A 502 -13.23 23.39 -1.32
N GLY A 503 -12.08 23.53 -1.97
CA GLY A 503 -11.93 24.23 -3.24
C GLY A 503 -10.52 24.16 -3.78
N SER A 504 -10.31 24.73 -4.97
CA SER A 504 -8.98 24.81 -5.56
C SER A 504 -8.83 25.95 -6.56
N TYR A 505 -7.59 26.36 -6.78
CA TYR A 505 -7.26 27.32 -7.83
C TYR A 505 -5.88 27.03 -8.43
N PRO A 506 -5.68 27.31 -9.73
CA PRO A 506 -4.38 27.17 -10.36
C PRO A 506 -3.40 28.21 -9.81
N VAL A 507 -2.12 27.86 -9.76
CA VAL A 507 -1.06 28.78 -9.39
C VAL A 507 0.13 28.66 -10.34
N ILE A 508 0.75 29.81 -10.61
CA ILE A 508 1.97 29.94 -11.39
C ILE A 508 2.92 30.81 -10.57
N ILE A 509 4.09 30.28 -10.26
CA ILE A 509 5.12 30.97 -9.49
C ILE A 509 6.35 31.06 -10.36
N GLU A 510 6.89 32.26 -10.50
CA GLU A 510 8.12 32.50 -11.26
C GLU A 510 9.26 32.80 -10.31
N GLY A 511 10.42 32.21 -10.58
CA GLY A 511 11.68 32.45 -9.87
C GLY A 511 12.85 32.46 -10.85
N ILE A 512 13.96 33.08 -10.46
CA ILE A 512 15.20 33.10 -11.24
C ILE A 512 16.27 32.39 -10.42
N SER A 513 16.96 31.43 -11.03
CA SER A 513 18.07 30.73 -10.37
C SER A 513 19.30 31.65 -10.35
N GLY A 514 19.67 32.26 -9.21
CA GLY A 514 20.97 32.96 -9.09
C GLY A 514 20.99 34.31 -8.35
N SER A 515 19.99 34.64 -7.54
CA SER A 515 19.99 35.84 -6.68
C SER A 515 20.45 35.57 -5.26
#